data_AF-A0A257P1G6-F1
#
_entry.id   AF-A0A257P1G6-F1
#
_cell.length_a   1.000
_cell.length_b   1.000
_cell.length_c   1.000
_cell.angle_alpha   90.00
_cell.angle_beta   90.00
_cell.angle_gamma   90.00
#
_symmetry.space_group_name_H-M   'P 1'
#
loop_
_entity.id
_entity.type
_entity.pdbx_description
1 polymer ?
#
loop_
_entity_poly.entity_id
_entity_poly.type
_entity_poly.pdbx_seq_one_letter_code
_entity_poly.pdbx_strand_id
1 'polypeptide(L)' 'MVAAVDAKVLQGIVAPIPVGRLAKPEEIANAVVFLVDNMTGFITGSILGINGGQYMD' A
#
# COMPACT_ATOMS: atom_id res chain seq x y z
N MET A 1 13.47 7.02 -3.40
CA MET A 1 12.81 8.27 -3.81
C MET A 1 12.14 9.03 -2.66
N VAL A 2 11.66 8.40 -1.57
CA VAL A 2 11.06 9.12 -0.41
C VAL A 2 12.07 9.53 0.68
N ALA A 3 13.25 8.92 0.72
CA ALA A 3 14.26 9.17 1.76
C ALA A 3 14.87 10.60 1.74
N ALA A 4 14.60 11.40 0.71
CA ALA A 4 15.10 12.78 0.58
C ALA A 4 14.04 13.84 0.97
N VAL A 5 12.88 13.42 1.48
CA VAL A 5 11.79 14.31 1.88
C VAL A 5 12.05 14.82 3.30
N ASP A 6 11.85 16.13 3.50
CA ASP A 6 11.94 16.76 4.82
C ASP A 6 11.03 16.03 5.84
N ALA A 7 11.53 15.85 7.07
CA ALA A 7 10.85 15.05 8.09
C ALA A 7 9.44 15.58 8.42
N LYS A 8 9.23 16.91 8.38
CA LYS A 8 7.92 17.52 8.62
C LYS A 8 6.93 17.20 7.51
N VAL A 9 7.40 17.19 6.26
CA VAL A 9 6.59 16.79 5.10
C VAL A 9 6.25 15.30 5.18
N LEU A 10 7.22 14.46 5.55
CA LEU A 10 7.00 13.02 5.73
C LEU A 10 5.95 12.73 6.81
N GLN A 11 5.98 13.45 7.93
CA GLN A 11 4.95 13.33 8.97
C GLN A 11 3.55 13.69 8.45
N GLY A 12 3.43 14.75 7.65
CA GLY A 12 2.16 15.12 7.03
C GLY A 12 1.61 14.05 6.09
N ILE A 13 2.48 13.33 5.37
CA ILE A 13 2.10 12.22 4.49
C ILE A 13 1.64 11.01 5.31
N VAL A 14 2.29 10.72 6.44
CA VAL A 14 1.99 9.55 7.28
C VAL A 14 0.75 9.76 8.14
N ALA A 15 0.47 11.00 8.57
CA ALA A 15 -0.63 11.34 9.47
C ALA A 15 -2.01 10.75 9.09
N PRO A 16 -2.46 10.77 7.81
CA PRO A 16 -3.75 10.20 7.43
C PRO A 16 -3.72 8.67 7.26
N ILE A 17 -2.59 7.98 7.44
CA ILE A 17 -2.47 6.52 7.26
C ILE A 17 -2.68 5.84 8.62
N PRO A 18 -3.77 5.06 8.84
CA PRO A 18 -4.01 4.36 10.10
C PRO A 18 -2.90 3.43 10.55
N VAL A 19 -2.21 2.75 9.61
CA VAL A 19 -1.05 1.91 9.92
C VAL A 19 0.16 2.71 10.44
N GLY A 20 0.13 4.05 10.34
CA GLY A 20 1.10 4.95 10.98
C GLY A 20 2.47 4.98 10.31
N ARG A 21 2.59 4.47 9.07
CA ARG A 21 3.82 4.51 8.28
C ARG A 21 3.55 4.35 6.80
N LEU A 22 4.56 4.66 5.99
CA LEU A 22 4.60 4.27 4.59
C LEU A 22 4.70 2.74 4.46
N ALA A 23 4.08 2.22 3.40
CA ALA A 23 4.28 0.83 3.00
C ALA A 23 5.73 0.61 2.58
N LYS A 24 6.25 -0.57 2.88
CA LYS A 24 7.49 -1.07 2.30
C LYS A 24 7.20 -1.64 0.90
N PRO A 25 8.16 -1.58 -0.04
CA PRO A 25 7.98 -2.15 -1.37
C PRO A 25 7.52 -3.61 -1.35
N GLU A 26 8.02 -4.40 -0.40
CA GLU A 26 7.70 -5.83 -0.26
C GLU A 26 6.22 -6.07 0.09
N GLU A 27 5.58 -5.13 0.78
CA GLU A 27 4.15 -5.25 1.12
C GLU A 27 3.27 -5.07 -0.12
N ILE A 28 3.68 -4.19 -1.04
CA ILE A 28 3.02 -4.04 -2.33
C ILE A 28 3.29 -5.27 -3.20
N ALA A 29 4.54 -5.74 -3.24
CA ALA A 29 4.93 -6.91 -4.01
C ALA A 29 4.17 -8.18 -3.58
N ASN A 30 3.96 -8.39 -2.28
CA ASN A 30 3.21 -9.55 -1.78
C ASN A 30 1.77 -9.57 -2.26
N ALA A 31 1.10 -8.42 -2.35
CA ALA A 31 -0.26 -8.34 -2.88
C ALA A 31 -0.29 -8.60 -4.39
N VAL A 32 0.73 -8.16 -5.14
CA VAL A 32 0.87 -8.51 -6.56
C VAL A 32 1.09 -10.02 -6.72
N VAL A 33 1.98 -10.61 -5.92
CA VAL A 33 2.24 -12.07 -5.92
C VAL A 33 0.96 -12.84 -5.63
N PHE A 34 0.16 -12.40 -4.66
CA PHE A 34 -1.16 -12.99 -4.39
C PHE A 34 -2.07 -12.93 -5.62
N LEU A 35 -2.17 -11.79 -6.31
CA LEU A 35 -3.07 -11.64 -7.45
C LEU A 35 -2.65 -12.45 -8.69
N VAL A 36 -1.35 -12.71 -8.87
CA VAL A 36 -0.84 -13.51 -10.00
C VAL A 36 -0.74 -15.00 -9.70
N ASP A 37 -1.11 -15.43 -8.48
CA ASP A 37 -1.10 -16.82 -8.09
C ASP A 37 -2.19 -17.61 -8.84
N ASN A 38 -1.90 -18.87 -9.18
CA ASN A 38 -2.86 -19.73 -9.87
C ASN A 38 -4.12 -20.02 -9.02
N MET A 39 -4.00 -19.95 -7.70
CA MET A 39 -5.11 -20.17 -6.77
C MET A 39 -6.12 -19.02 -6.75
N THR A 40 -5.75 -17.83 -7.26
CA THR A 40 -6.60 -16.64 -7.29
C THR A 40 -7.19 -16.34 -8.66
N GLY A 41 -7.17 -17.31 -9.58
CA GLY A 41 -7.58 -17.12 -10.99
C GLY A 41 -9.04 -16.70 -11.24
N PHE A 42 -9.90 -16.70 -10.21
CA PHE A 42 -11.28 -16.20 -10.31
C PHE A 42 -11.44 -14.71 -9.93
N ILE A 43 -10.36 -14.05 -9.48
CA ILE A 43 -10.35 -12.62 -9.18
C ILE A 43 -10.11 -11.84 -10.47
N THR A 44 -11.10 -11.07 -10.92
CA THR A 44 -10.98 -10.19 -12.08
C THR A 44 -11.86 -8.96 -11.92
N GLY A 45 -11.49 -7.85 -12.57
CA GLY A 45 -12.26 -6.58 -12.56
C GLY A 45 -12.35 -5.87 -11.21
N SER A 46 -11.61 -6.34 -10.19
CA SER A 46 -11.60 -5.78 -8.84
C SER A 46 -10.39 -4.90 -8.60
N ILE A 47 -10.52 -3.91 -7.71
CA ILE A 47 -9.43 -3.06 -7.24
C ILE A 47 -9.06 -3.50 -5.83
N LEU A 48 -7.80 -3.88 -5.61
CA LEU A 48 -7.29 -4.23 -4.28
C LEU A 48 -6.59 -3.00 -3.67
N GLY A 49 -7.21 -2.42 -2.64
CA GLY A 49 -6.63 -1.30 -1.89
C GLY A 49 -5.47 -1.76 -1.01
N ILE A 50 -4.26 -1.24 -1.27
CA ILE A 50 -3.04 -1.50 -0.47
C ILE A 50 -2.47 -0.16 -0.01
N ASN A 51 -3.16 0.50 0.92
CA ASN A 51 -2.91 1.90 1.28
C ASN A 51 -2.78 2.14 2.79
N GLY A 52 -2.60 1.07 3.58
CA GLY A 52 -2.48 1.17 5.04
C GLY A 52 -3.72 1.76 5.73
N GLY A 53 -4.89 1.71 5.07
CA GLY A 53 -6.16 2.25 5.55
C GLY A 53 -6.36 3.74 5.23
N GLN A 54 -5.49 4.36 4.42
CA GLN A 54 -5.59 5.78 4.10
C GLN A 54 -6.90 6.13 3.38
N TYR A 55 -7.47 5.18 2.65
CA TYR A 55 -8.79 5.28 2.03
C TYR A 55 -9.55 3.98 2.31
N MET A 56 -10.77 4.11 2.83
CA MET A 56 -11.69 3.02 3.13
C MET A 56 -13.05 3.36 2.50
N ASP A 57 -13.57 2.47 1.66
CA ASP A 57 -14.94 2.50 1.12
C ASP A 57 -15.95 1.91 2.12
#